data_AF-A0A973UV48-F1
#
_entry.id   AF-A0A973UV48-F1
#
_cell.length_a   1.000
_cell.length_b   1.000
_cell.length_c   1.000
_cell.angle_alpha   90.00
_cell.angle_beta   90.00
_cell.angle_gamma   90.00
#
_symmetry.space_group_name_H-M   'P 1'
#
loop_
_entity.id
_entity.type
_entity.pdbx_description
1 polymer ?
#
loop_
_entity_poly.entity_id
_entity_poly.type
_entity_poly.pdbx_seq_one_letter_code
_entity_poly.pdbx_strand_id
1 'polypeptide(L)'
;MSSGALMPWARTAAGDATADVRGVIARIGGIDPVDALLDRSRRIAGRSVDPLQTAAWLEAEGMTDRAARVEYGFADVFDLAQEVHRRAGVAAAAPPGPGASQARRRDLGHGVLYLLPAAIFPAVFAVLGAGAPIGGVLLVAWASWVGSGVAAWLGYHLLGSDRPVSAARVLRWSTVAAPMLGGILGVLVMGGAGAVGLAIAQAAYQMSVTALVFYRRERWIVAATAPAVLAGIAYLIAGPRLGPLAAGLAGLAVAVTFAAALTATRWRGPAMEPPLWPTVRRHAGQLGAMAAVTALTAAYFLLPQAHLLPANAAVALGVLPI
;
A
#
# COMPACT_ATOMS: atom_id res chain seq x y z
N MET A 1 54.06 31.06 -5.19
CA MET A 1 52.85 30.53 -5.84
C MET A 1 51.70 30.66 -4.85
N SER A 2 50.89 31.72 -4.97
CA SER A 2 49.72 31.94 -4.12
C SER A 2 48.55 32.29 -5.02
N SER A 3 47.51 31.45 -4.97
CA SER A 3 46.26 31.58 -5.70
C SER A 3 45.57 32.90 -5.41
N GLY A 4 45.39 33.71 -6.46
CA GLY A 4 44.49 34.86 -6.42
C GLY A 4 43.05 34.37 -6.19
N ALA A 5 42.51 34.70 -5.02
CA ALA A 5 41.11 34.48 -4.69
C ALA A 5 40.21 35.28 -5.64
N LEU A 6 39.53 34.59 -6.54
CA LEU A 6 38.42 35.16 -7.31
C LEU A 6 37.32 35.60 -6.32
N MET A 7 37.07 36.91 -6.28
CA MET A 7 36.13 37.56 -5.40
C MET A 7 34.70 36.98 -5.55
N PRO A 8 33.95 36.77 -4.46
CA PRO A 8 32.62 36.15 -4.48
C PRO A 8 31.60 36.85 -5.40
N TRP A 9 31.71 38.16 -5.59
CA TRP A 9 30.78 38.95 -6.41
C TRP A 9 30.97 38.73 -7.93
N ALA A 10 32.13 38.25 -8.37
CA ALA A 10 32.39 37.95 -9.78
C ALA A 10 31.68 36.64 -10.21
N ARG A 11 31.45 35.71 -9.28
CA ARG A 11 30.68 34.48 -9.55
C ARG A 11 29.17 34.73 -9.62
N THR A 12 28.64 35.64 -8.81
CA THR A 12 27.22 36.04 -8.88
C THR A 12 26.94 36.85 -10.15
N ALA A 13 27.80 37.81 -10.50
CA ALA A 13 27.65 38.58 -11.74
C ALA A 13 27.76 37.72 -13.01
N ALA A 14 28.64 36.70 -13.00
CA ALA A 14 28.73 35.72 -14.09
C ALA A 14 27.53 34.75 -14.14
N GLY A 15 26.92 34.42 -12.99
CA GLY A 15 25.68 33.64 -12.91
C GLY A 15 24.49 34.39 -13.48
N ASP A 16 24.33 35.67 -13.12
CA ASP A 16 23.24 36.52 -13.61
C ASP A 16 23.38 36.80 -15.11
N ALA A 17 24.60 37.07 -15.61
CA ALA A 17 24.83 37.29 -17.04
C ALA A 17 24.61 36.03 -17.90
N THR A 18 24.90 34.83 -17.36
CA THR A 18 24.68 33.57 -18.10
C THR A 18 23.22 33.11 -18.07
N ALA A 19 22.45 33.46 -17.03
CA ALA A 19 21.01 33.28 -16.98
C ALA A 19 20.29 34.20 -17.97
N ASP A 20 20.69 35.47 -18.03
CA ASP A 20 20.12 36.48 -18.95
C ASP A 20 20.38 36.11 -20.42
N VAL A 21 21.60 35.67 -20.74
CA VAL A 21 21.96 35.20 -22.11
C VAL A 21 21.18 33.94 -22.50
N ARG A 22 20.91 33.01 -21.58
CA ARG A 22 20.08 31.82 -21.88
C ARG A 22 18.61 32.16 -22.11
N GLY A 23 18.05 33.08 -21.34
CA GLY A 23 16.68 33.59 -21.54
C GLY A 23 16.51 34.35 -22.85
N VAL A 24 17.53 35.13 -23.23
CA VAL A 24 17.58 35.85 -24.52
C VAL A 24 17.73 34.87 -25.70
N ILE A 25 18.58 33.84 -25.60
CA ILE A 25 18.73 32.82 -26.65
C ILE A 25 17.44 32.00 -26.83
N ALA A 26 16.72 31.68 -25.74
CA ALA A 26 15.41 31.02 -25.84
C ALA A 26 14.35 31.90 -26.53
N ARG A 27 14.33 33.20 -26.24
CA ARG A 27 13.45 34.18 -26.93
C ARG A 27 13.79 34.37 -28.40
N ILE A 28 15.08 34.33 -28.77
CA ILE A 28 15.54 34.50 -30.16
C ILE A 28 15.35 33.20 -30.97
N GLY A 29 15.39 32.03 -30.32
CA GLY A 29 15.26 30.71 -30.95
C GLY A 29 13.83 30.22 -31.20
N GLY A 30 12.80 30.99 -30.82
CA GLY A 30 11.39 30.62 -31.05
C GLY A 30 10.90 29.40 -30.27
N ILE A 31 11.66 28.92 -29.28
CA ILE A 31 11.25 27.83 -28.38
C ILE A 31 10.65 28.47 -27.13
N ASP A 32 9.39 28.15 -26.83
CA ASP A 32 8.73 28.62 -25.62
C ASP A 32 9.53 28.12 -24.38
N PRO A 33 9.91 29.00 -23.44
CA PRO A 33 10.65 28.61 -22.24
C PRO A 33 9.92 27.55 -21.40
N VAL A 34 8.59 27.51 -21.43
CA VAL A 34 7.78 26.48 -20.77
C VAL A 34 7.93 25.13 -21.48
N ASP A 35 8.06 25.12 -22.81
CA ASP A 35 8.28 23.90 -23.58
C ASP A 35 9.69 23.35 -23.37
N ALA A 36 10.70 24.22 -23.22
CA ALA A 36 12.05 23.81 -22.84
C ALA A 36 12.12 23.21 -21.41
N LEU A 37 11.34 23.78 -20.47
CA LEU A 37 11.16 23.23 -19.13
C LEU A 37 10.47 21.86 -19.18
N LEU A 38 9.40 21.73 -19.98
CA LEU A 38 8.74 20.45 -20.21
C LEU A 38 9.71 19.43 -20.79
N ASP A 39 10.54 19.78 -21.76
CA ASP A 39 11.46 18.85 -22.41
C ASP A 39 12.55 18.31 -21.48
N ARG A 40 13.07 19.17 -20.59
CA ARG A 40 13.98 18.75 -19.52
C ARG A 40 13.29 17.82 -18.52
N SER A 41 12.01 18.04 -18.30
CA SER A 41 11.23 17.43 -17.22
C SER A 41 10.23 16.37 -17.68
N ARG A 42 10.25 16.03 -18.99
CA ARG A 42 9.32 15.13 -19.70
C ARG A 42 9.18 13.75 -19.05
N ARG A 43 10.23 13.27 -18.37
CA ARG A 43 10.20 11.97 -17.66
C ARG A 43 9.39 12.00 -16.36
N ILE A 44 9.11 13.17 -15.80
CA ILE A 44 8.49 13.34 -14.47
C ILE A 44 7.17 14.13 -14.57
N ALA A 45 7.13 15.23 -15.35
CA ALA A 45 5.92 16.04 -15.55
C ALA A 45 4.73 15.24 -16.12
N GLY A 46 4.98 14.21 -16.93
CA GLY A 46 3.94 13.31 -17.44
C GLY A 46 3.33 12.38 -16.38
N ARG A 47 3.77 12.43 -15.12
CA ARG A 47 3.26 11.60 -14.00
C ARG A 47 2.52 12.40 -12.93
N SER A 48 2.61 13.73 -12.93
CA SER A 48 1.91 14.57 -11.96
C SER A 48 0.41 14.55 -12.24
N VAL A 49 -0.37 14.08 -11.27
CA VAL A 49 -1.81 13.85 -11.43
C VAL A 49 -2.61 15.15 -11.33
N ASP A 50 -2.02 16.20 -10.75
CA ASP A 50 -2.64 17.50 -10.57
C ASP A 50 -1.62 18.67 -10.60
N PRO A 51 -2.09 19.93 -10.76
CA PRO A 51 -1.23 21.12 -10.73
C PRO A 51 -0.48 21.35 -9.42
N LEU A 52 -1.01 20.93 -8.27
CA LEU A 52 -0.37 21.13 -6.96
C LEU A 52 0.82 20.20 -6.78
N GLN A 53 0.74 18.96 -7.23
CA GLN A 53 1.88 18.04 -7.30
C GLN A 53 2.94 18.55 -8.27
N THR A 54 2.52 19.21 -9.36
CA THR A 54 3.44 19.86 -10.30
C THR A 54 4.16 21.03 -9.61
N ALA A 55 3.47 21.82 -8.80
CA ALA A 55 4.07 22.91 -8.01
C ALA A 55 5.06 22.38 -6.97
N ALA A 56 4.67 21.38 -6.18
CA ALA A 56 5.53 20.76 -5.17
C ALA A 56 6.81 20.15 -5.78
N TRP A 57 6.70 19.57 -6.98
CA TRP A 57 7.85 19.06 -7.70
C TRP A 57 8.77 20.19 -8.21
N LEU A 58 8.18 21.25 -8.78
CA LEU A 58 8.93 22.44 -9.21
C LEU A 58 9.70 23.05 -8.03
N GLU A 59 9.07 23.19 -6.87
CA GLU A 59 9.70 23.68 -5.65
C GLU A 59 10.84 22.76 -5.17
N ALA A 60 10.67 21.44 -5.25
CA ALA A 60 11.70 20.48 -4.88
C ALA A 60 12.93 20.53 -5.81
N GLU A 61 12.76 20.94 -7.07
CA GLU A 61 13.87 21.24 -8.00
C GLU A 61 14.49 22.62 -7.80
N GLY A 62 14.00 23.39 -6.81
CA GLY A 62 14.50 24.73 -6.49
C GLY A 62 13.80 25.85 -7.25
N MET A 63 12.67 25.59 -7.92
CA MET A 63 11.85 26.63 -8.51
C MET A 63 11.18 27.44 -7.39
N THR A 64 11.35 28.76 -7.43
CA THR A 64 10.76 29.68 -6.44
C THR A 64 9.81 30.65 -7.14
N ASP A 65 8.93 31.32 -6.40
CA ASP A 65 8.01 32.32 -6.97
C ASP A 65 8.75 33.44 -7.71
N ARG A 66 9.94 33.77 -7.22
CA ARG A 66 10.81 34.74 -7.89
C ARG A 66 11.32 34.21 -9.23
N ALA A 67 11.74 32.95 -9.29
CA ALA A 67 12.19 32.31 -10.52
C ALA A 67 11.03 32.16 -11.53
N ALA A 68 9.84 31.75 -11.06
CA ALA A 68 8.63 31.68 -11.88
C ALA A 68 8.27 33.03 -12.52
N ARG A 69 8.42 34.13 -11.77
CA ARG A 69 8.14 35.48 -12.25
C ARG A 69 9.20 36.04 -13.19
N VAL A 70 10.48 35.88 -12.84
CA VAL A 70 11.58 36.50 -13.57
C VAL A 70 11.93 35.71 -14.83
N GLU A 71 11.96 34.38 -14.76
CA GLU A 71 12.42 33.53 -15.86
C GLU A 71 11.26 33.09 -16.77
N TYR A 72 10.06 32.92 -16.23
CA TYR A 72 8.90 32.37 -16.96
C TYR A 72 7.71 33.33 -17.09
N GLY A 73 7.71 34.47 -16.36
CA GLY A 73 6.66 35.49 -16.47
C GLY A 73 5.34 35.14 -15.77
N PHE A 74 5.30 34.12 -14.90
CA PHE A 74 4.11 33.74 -14.14
C PHE A 74 4.08 34.42 -12.76
N ALA A 75 2.89 34.59 -12.18
CA ALA A 75 2.77 35.33 -10.92
C ALA A 75 3.39 34.58 -9.73
N ASP A 76 3.40 33.26 -9.75
CA ASP A 76 4.02 32.39 -8.74
C ASP A 76 4.29 30.99 -9.31
N VAL A 77 4.86 30.09 -8.50
CA VAL A 77 5.13 28.70 -8.91
C VAL A 77 3.84 27.93 -9.18
N PHE A 78 2.72 28.28 -8.57
CA PHE A 78 1.44 27.59 -8.77
C PHE A 78 0.82 27.90 -10.14
N ASP A 79 0.89 29.15 -10.58
CA ASP A 79 0.46 29.57 -11.92
C ASP A 79 1.34 28.96 -13.01
N LEU A 80 2.66 28.92 -12.78
CA LEU A 80 3.59 28.20 -13.65
C LEU A 80 3.27 26.70 -13.68
N ALA A 81 2.96 26.10 -12.54
CA ALA A 81 2.63 24.68 -12.43
C ALA A 81 1.32 24.32 -13.15
N GLN A 82 0.29 25.18 -13.07
CA GLN A 82 -0.95 25.02 -13.83
C GLN A 82 -0.68 25.01 -15.34
N GLU A 83 0.16 25.93 -15.81
CA GLU A 83 0.49 26.01 -17.23
C GLU A 83 1.31 24.81 -17.70
N VAL A 84 2.32 24.41 -16.93
CA VAL A 84 3.12 23.21 -17.18
C VAL A 84 2.23 21.95 -17.21
N HIS A 85 1.31 21.81 -16.25
CA HIS A 85 0.38 20.69 -16.19
C HIS A 85 -0.59 20.67 -17.39
N ARG A 86 -1.14 21.83 -17.77
CA ARG A 86 -2.03 21.98 -18.92
C ARG A 86 -1.36 21.54 -20.21
N ARG A 87 -0.13 21.99 -20.46
CA ARG A 87 0.64 21.65 -21.66
C ARG A 87 1.13 20.20 -21.65
N ALA A 88 1.52 19.68 -20.49
CA ALA A 88 1.86 18.27 -20.32
C ALA A 88 0.66 17.34 -20.61
N GLY A 89 -0.55 17.74 -20.21
CA GLY A 89 -1.79 17.01 -20.50
C GLY A 89 -2.15 16.97 -21.99
N VAL A 90 -1.92 18.08 -22.71
CA VAL A 90 -2.10 18.14 -24.17
C VAL A 90 -1.08 17.28 -24.91
N ALA A 91 0.18 17.25 -24.46
CA ALA A 91 1.21 16.37 -25.00
C ALA A 91 0.99 14.89 -24.65
N ALA A 92 0.33 14.61 -23.51
CA ALA A 92 -0.03 13.27 -23.06
C ALA A 92 -1.34 12.73 -23.67
N ALA A 93 -2.03 13.50 -24.51
CA ALA A 93 -3.23 13.08 -25.25
C ALA A 93 -2.94 12.07 -26.38
N ALA A 94 -1.88 11.26 -26.23
CA ALA A 94 -1.85 9.94 -26.86
C ALA A 94 -2.99 9.10 -26.25
N PRO A 95 -3.69 8.26 -27.03
CA PRO A 95 -4.76 7.42 -26.51
C PRO A 95 -4.23 6.65 -25.29
N PRO A 96 -5.00 6.57 -24.19
CA PRO A 96 -4.52 5.97 -22.95
C PRO A 96 -3.96 4.59 -23.27
N GLY A 97 -2.66 4.42 -23.06
CA GLY A 97 -2.00 3.15 -23.30
C GLY A 97 -2.70 2.04 -22.53
N PRO A 98 -2.67 0.79 -23.01
CA PRO A 98 -3.44 -0.33 -22.45
C PRO A 98 -3.27 -0.53 -20.93
N GLY A 99 -2.19 -0.02 -20.33
CA GLY A 99 -1.91 -0.04 -18.89
C GLY A 99 -2.87 0.76 -18.00
N ALA A 100 -3.49 1.85 -18.45
CA ALA A 100 -4.39 2.65 -17.61
C ALA A 100 -5.71 1.89 -17.32
N SER A 101 -6.20 1.15 -18.32
CA SER A 101 -7.35 0.25 -18.16
C SER A 101 -7.03 -0.94 -17.25
N GLN A 102 -5.78 -1.43 -17.31
CA GLN A 102 -5.30 -2.53 -16.48
C GLN A 102 -5.13 -2.11 -15.02
N ALA A 103 -4.64 -0.89 -14.76
CA ALA A 103 -4.57 -0.32 -13.41
C ALA A 103 -5.96 -0.16 -12.79
N ARG A 104 -6.93 0.42 -13.52
CA ARG A 104 -8.31 0.58 -13.03
C ARG A 104 -9.01 -0.77 -12.78
N ARG A 105 -8.81 -1.75 -13.67
CA ARG A 105 -9.32 -3.13 -13.49
C ARG A 105 -8.67 -3.83 -12.30
N ARG A 106 -7.38 -3.56 -12.05
CA ARG A 106 -6.65 -4.07 -10.90
C ARG A 106 -7.23 -3.46 -9.61
N ASP A 107 -7.45 -2.16 -9.55
CA ASP A 107 -8.02 -1.48 -8.37
C ASP A 107 -9.45 -1.94 -8.05
N LEU A 108 -10.31 -2.06 -9.07
CA LEU A 108 -11.65 -2.65 -8.90
C LEU A 108 -11.59 -4.11 -8.46
N GLY A 109 -10.63 -4.87 -8.99
CA GLY A 109 -10.36 -6.24 -8.57
C GLY A 109 -9.94 -6.33 -7.10
N HIS A 110 -9.24 -5.34 -6.55
CA HIS A 110 -8.87 -5.28 -5.13
C HIS A 110 -10.12 -5.06 -4.27
N GLY A 111 -11.01 -4.12 -4.64
CA GLY A 111 -12.26 -3.89 -3.91
C GLY A 111 -13.15 -5.14 -3.83
N VAL A 112 -13.27 -5.88 -4.93
CA VAL A 112 -14.00 -7.15 -4.97
C VAL A 112 -13.30 -8.19 -4.09
N LEU A 113 -11.98 -8.36 -4.23
CA LEU A 113 -11.18 -9.27 -3.39
C LEU A 113 -11.35 -9.01 -1.88
N TYR A 114 -11.50 -7.76 -1.47
CA TYR A 114 -11.75 -7.39 -0.06
C TYR A 114 -13.20 -7.64 0.39
N LEU A 115 -14.17 -7.67 -0.53
CA LEU A 115 -15.57 -8.01 -0.23
C LEU A 115 -15.82 -9.52 -0.18
N LEU A 116 -15.03 -10.33 -0.89
CA LEU A 116 -15.22 -11.78 -1.02
C LEU A 116 -15.40 -12.51 0.34
N PRO A 117 -14.61 -12.23 1.40
CA PRO A 117 -14.77 -12.90 2.68
C PRO A 117 -16.14 -12.66 3.35
N ALA A 118 -16.76 -11.50 3.12
CA ALA A 118 -18.01 -11.10 3.78
C ALA A 118 -19.18 -12.07 3.52
N ALA A 119 -19.26 -12.63 2.32
CA ALA A 119 -20.32 -13.56 1.92
C ALA A 119 -20.25 -14.93 2.65
N ILE A 120 -19.08 -15.26 3.22
CA ILE A 120 -18.81 -16.59 3.77
C ILE A 120 -19.01 -16.60 5.30
N PHE A 121 -18.74 -15.49 5.98
CA PHE A 121 -18.80 -15.39 7.44
C PHE A 121 -20.11 -15.93 8.04
N PRO A 122 -21.32 -15.60 7.53
CA PRO A 122 -22.57 -16.09 8.13
C PRO A 122 -22.66 -17.62 8.20
N ALA A 123 -22.22 -18.32 7.13
CA ALA A 123 -22.22 -19.78 7.10
C ALA A 123 -21.19 -20.37 8.07
N VAL A 124 -20.00 -19.76 8.13
CA VAL A 124 -18.92 -20.18 9.04
C VAL A 124 -19.33 -19.99 10.50
N PHE A 125 -19.94 -18.85 10.85
CA PHE A 125 -20.46 -18.60 12.19
C PHE A 125 -21.57 -19.59 12.56
N ALA A 126 -22.49 -19.88 11.64
CA ALA A 126 -23.58 -20.83 11.88
C ALA A 126 -23.07 -22.27 12.13
N VAL A 127 -22.01 -22.70 11.44
CA VAL A 127 -21.46 -24.06 11.58
C VAL A 127 -20.52 -24.19 12.77
N LEU A 128 -19.63 -23.22 12.98
CA LEU A 128 -18.65 -23.28 14.05
C LEU A 128 -19.26 -22.98 15.43
N GLY A 129 -20.53 -22.55 15.48
CA GLY A 129 -21.20 -22.18 16.72
C GLY A 129 -20.39 -21.16 17.50
N ALA A 130 -19.71 -20.26 16.79
CA ALA A 130 -18.76 -19.34 17.39
C ALA A 130 -19.52 -18.27 18.17
N GLY A 131 -19.90 -18.59 19.40
CA GLY A 131 -20.36 -17.64 20.43
C GLY A 131 -19.25 -16.71 20.91
N ALA A 132 -18.24 -16.49 20.06
CA ALA A 132 -17.13 -15.61 20.35
C ALA A 132 -17.66 -14.19 20.51
N PRO A 133 -17.20 -13.45 21.52
CA PRO A 133 -17.48 -12.02 21.60
C PRO A 133 -17.01 -11.35 20.30
N ILE A 134 -17.89 -10.57 19.68
CA ILE A 134 -17.58 -9.82 18.45
C ILE A 134 -16.29 -9.01 18.62
N GLY A 135 -16.08 -8.43 19.81
CA GLY A 135 -14.83 -7.74 20.16
C GLY A 135 -13.58 -8.61 20.03
N GLY A 136 -13.65 -9.90 20.35
CA GLY A 136 -12.54 -10.84 20.17
C GLY A 136 -12.23 -11.12 18.70
N VAL A 137 -13.27 -11.30 17.87
CA VAL A 137 -13.13 -11.45 16.40
C VAL A 137 -12.44 -10.22 15.81
N LEU A 138 -12.93 -9.02 16.19
CA LEU A 138 -12.38 -7.74 15.73
C LEU A 138 -10.94 -7.53 16.20
N LEU A 139 -10.59 -7.92 17.43
CA LEU A 139 -9.24 -7.82 17.95
C LEU A 139 -8.27 -8.74 17.18
N VAL A 140 -8.66 -9.98 16.89
CA VAL A 140 -7.86 -10.89 16.06
C VAL A 140 -7.71 -10.34 14.64
N ALA A 141 -8.77 -9.74 14.08
CA ALA A 141 -8.74 -9.14 12.74
C ALA A 141 -7.75 -7.98 12.70
N TRP A 142 -7.86 -7.07 13.68
CA TRP A 142 -6.94 -5.95 13.85
C TRP A 142 -5.48 -6.42 13.98
N ALA A 143 -5.21 -7.38 14.86
CA ALA A 143 -3.85 -7.89 15.08
C ALA A 143 -3.28 -8.55 13.82
N SER A 144 -4.10 -9.30 13.10
CA SER A 144 -3.73 -9.93 11.83
C SER A 144 -3.43 -8.88 10.75
N TRP A 145 -4.18 -7.77 10.72
CA TRP A 145 -3.95 -6.67 9.80
C TRP A 145 -2.64 -5.93 10.10
N VAL A 146 -2.39 -5.60 11.37
CA VAL A 146 -1.12 -4.97 11.78
C VAL A 146 0.07 -5.86 11.45
N GLY A 147 0.00 -7.14 11.82
CA GLY A 147 1.08 -8.09 11.56
C GLY A 147 1.37 -8.26 10.06
N SER A 148 0.33 -8.35 9.24
CA SER A 148 0.49 -8.45 7.78
C SER A 148 1.02 -7.16 7.14
N GLY A 149 0.55 -5.99 7.56
CA GLY A 149 1.08 -4.70 7.07
C GLY A 149 2.56 -4.50 7.40
N VAL A 150 2.97 -4.84 8.62
CA VAL A 150 4.39 -4.81 9.03
C VAL A 150 5.23 -5.80 8.21
N ALA A 151 4.72 -7.03 8.00
CA ALA A 151 5.42 -8.03 7.19
C ALA A 151 5.58 -7.59 5.71
N ALA A 152 4.53 -7.02 5.12
CA ALA A 152 4.57 -6.47 3.76
C ALA A 152 5.57 -5.31 3.64
N TRP A 153 5.54 -4.38 4.59
CA TRP A 153 6.47 -3.26 4.64
C TRP A 153 7.92 -3.73 4.72
N LEU A 154 8.22 -4.68 5.63
CA LEU A 154 9.55 -5.29 5.75
C LEU A 154 9.96 -5.98 4.45
N GLY A 155 9.05 -6.72 3.83
CA GLY A 155 9.27 -7.38 2.55
C GLY A 155 9.68 -6.39 1.45
N TYR A 156 8.96 -5.27 1.32
CA TYR A 156 9.26 -4.26 0.30
C TYR A 156 10.55 -3.50 0.59
N HIS A 157 10.85 -3.21 1.86
CA HIS A 157 12.11 -2.54 2.24
C HIS A 157 13.33 -3.43 1.99
N LEU A 158 13.24 -4.72 2.33
CA LEU A 158 14.30 -5.69 2.04
C LEU A 158 14.49 -5.87 0.53
N LEU A 159 13.39 -5.92 -0.22
CA LEU A 159 13.44 -6.00 -1.68
C LEU A 159 14.09 -4.75 -2.30
N GLY A 160 13.76 -3.55 -1.82
CA GLY A 160 14.38 -2.29 -2.24
C GLY A 160 15.84 -2.12 -1.79
N SER A 161 16.32 -2.99 -0.89
CA SER A 161 17.71 -3.02 -0.41
C SER A 161 18.49 -4.20 -1.00
N ASP A 162 18.06 -4.73 -2.16
CA ASP A 162 18.65 -5.88 -2.87
C ASP A 162 18.77 -7.16 -2.02
N ARG A 163 17.78 -7.42 -1.15
CA ARG A 163 17.73 -8.60 -0.27
C ARG A 163 16.49 -9.47 -0.49
N PRO A 164 16.34 -10.08 -1.68
CA PRO A 164 15.14 -10.83 -2.03
C PRO A 164 14.98 -12.16 -1.25
N VAL A 165 16.08 -12.80 -0.81
CA VAL A 165 16.05 -14.03 0.00
C VAL A 165 15.53 -13.70 1.40
N SER A 166 16.03 -12.61 1.99
CA SER A 166 15.57 -12.16 3.30
C SER A 166 14.12 -11.68 3.27
N ALA A 167 13.70 -10.98 2.22
CA ALA A 167 12.29 -10.61 2.01
C ALA A 167 11.39 -11.85 1.95
N ALA A 168 11.77 -12.86 1.15
CA ALA A 168 11.04 -14.12 1.04
C ALA A 168 10.98 -14.88 2.37
N ARG A 169 12.09 -14.87 3.13
CA ARG A 169 12.20 -15.52 4.45
C ARG A 169 11.30 -14.84 5.49
N VAL A 170 11.27 -13.51 5.53
CA VAL A 170 10.36 -12.75 6.41
C VAL A 170 8.92 -13.11 6.08
N LEU A 171 8.50 -13.00 4.81
CA LEU A 171 7.14 -13.32 4.41
C LEU A 171 6.76 -14.77 4.69
N ARG A 172 7.68 -15.71 4.48
CA ARG A 172 7.47 -17.13 4.81
C ARG A 172 7.23 -17.34 6.30
N TRP A 173 8.12 -16.81 7.14
CA TRP A 173 7.98 -16.98 8.59
C TRP A 173 6.79 -16.23 9.16
N SER A 174 6.47 -15.05 8.65
CA SER A 174 5.24 -14.34 9.00
C SER A 174 4.00 -15.15 8.59
N THR A 175 4.01 -15.79 7.42
CA THR A 175 2.93 -16.70 6.97
C THR A 175 2.75 -17.87 7.94
N VAL A 176 3.83 -18.52 8.35
CA VAL A 176 3.77 -19.65 9.31
C VAL A 176 3.36 -19.20 10.72
N ALA A 177 3.86 -18.05 11.18
CA ALA A 177 3.60 -17.56 12.54
C ALA A 177 2.17 -17.01 12.71
N ALA A 178 1.58 -16.42 11.66
CA ALA A 178 0.25 -15.82 11.71
C ALA A 178 -0.85 -16.75 12.28
N PRO A 179 -1.06 -18.00 11.80
CA PRO A 179 -2.05 -18.90 12.39
C PRO A 179 -1.78 -19.23 13.86
N MET A 180 -0.51 -19.34 14.27
CA MET A 180 -0.16 -19.62 15.67
C MET A 180 -0.54 -18.44 16.57
N LEU A 181 -0.21 -17.22 16.16
CA LEU A 181 -0.59 -16.00 16.86
C LEU A 181 -2.10 -15.81 16.90
N GLY A 182 -2.79 -16.11 15.78
CA GLY A 182 -4.25 -16.10 15.72
C GLY A 182 -4.88 -17.10 16.69
N GLY A 183 -4.35 -18.32 16.77
CA GLY A 183 -4.81 -19.33 17.72
C GLY A 183 -4.60 -18.93 19.17
N ILE A 184 -3.41 -18.41 19.52
CA ILE A 184 -3.12 -17.89 20.87
C ILE A 184 -4.10 -16.78 21.24
N LEU A 185 -4.28 -15.77 20.36
CA LEU A 185 -5.22 -14.70 20.60
C LEU A 185 -6.66 -15.23 20.73
N GLY A 186 -7.08 -16.14 19.85
CA GLY A 186 -8.41 -16.76 19.91
C GLY A 186 -8.68 -17.49 21.24
N VAL A 187 -7.68 -18.18 21.79
CA VAL A 187 -7.79 -18.80 23.12
C VAL A 187 -7.95 -17.74 24.21
N LEU A 188 -7.18 -16.65 24.13
CA LEU A 188 -7.17 -15.60 25.14
C LEU A 188 -8.47 -14.76 25.16
N VAL A 189 -9.08 -14.51 23.99
CA VAL A 189 -10.11 -13.46 23.87
C VAL A 189 -11.46 -13.94 23.33
N MET A 190 -11.54 -15.15 22.76
CA MET A 190 -12.76 -15.62 22.12
C MET A 190 -13.40 -16.83 22.82
N GLY A 191 -12.61 -17.76 23.34
CA GLY A 191 -13.10 -18.96 24.04
C GLY A 191 -13.81 -19.98 23.13
N GLY A 192 -13.58 -21.27 23.36
CA GLY A 192 -14.21 -22.36 22.59
C GLY A 192 -13.48 -22.74 21.29
N ALA A 193 -13.50 -24.03 20.94
CA ALA A 193 -12.70 -24.58 19.86
C ALA A 193 -13.07 -24.01 18.47
N GLY A 194 -14.35 -23.78 18.19
CA GLY A 194 -14.80 -23.19 16.93
C GLY A 194 -14.31 -21.76 16.72
N ALA A 195 -14.31 -20.97 17.79
CA ALA A 195 -13.81 -19.60 17.80
C ALA A 195 -12.29 -19.52 17.61
N VAL A 196 -11.54 -20.42 18.26
CA VAL A 196 -10.09 -20.57 18.06
C VAL A 196 -9.79 -20.98 16.62
N GLY A 197 -10.56 -21.92 16.06
CA GLY A 197 -10.45 -22.33 14.65
C GLY A 197 -10.66 -21.16 13.69
N LEU A 198 -11.67 -20.32 13.95
CA LEU A 198 -11.91 -19.10 13.18
C LEU A 198 -10.74 -18.11 13.28
N ALA A 199 -10.20 -17.90 14.47
CA ALA A 199 -9.06 -17.00 14.69
C ALA A 199 -7.79 -17.46 13.94
N ILE A 200 -7.51 -18.77 13.96
CA ILE A 200 -6.43 -19.39 13.19
C ILE A 200 -6.65 -19.16 11.68
N ALA A 201 -7.85 -19.47 11.19
CA ALA A 201 -8.19 -19.35 9.77
C ALA A 201 -8.10 -17.90 9.27
N GLN A 202 -8.59 -16.95 10.07
CA GLN A 202 -8.55 -15.52 9.76
C GLN A 202 -7.11 -15.00 9.67
N ALA A 203 -6.27 -15.30 10.66
CA ALA A 203 -4.87 -14.88 10.66
C ALA A 203 -4.07 -15.53 9.52
N ALA A 204 -4.29 -16.82 9.26
CA ALA A 204 -3.69 -17.55 8.14
C ALA A 204 -4.06 -16.90 6.80
N TYR A 205 -5.35 -16.66 6.58
CA TYR A 205 -5.85 -16.07 5.35
C TYR A 205 -5.28 -14.67 5.10
N GLN A 206 -5.34 -13.79 6.10
CA GLN A 206 -4.86 -12.41 6.00
C GLN A 206 -3.38 -12.34 5.58
N MET A 207 -2.53 -13.13 6.23
CA MET A 207 -1.10 -13.17 5.91
C MET A 207 -0.83 -13.83 4.55
N SER A 208 -1.61 -14.85 4.17
CA SER A 208 -1.47 -15.52 2.87
C SER A 208 -1.83 -14.61 1.71
N VAL A 209 -2.93 -13.86 1.82
CA VAL A 209 -3.32 -12.83 0.86
C VAL A 209 -2.21 -11.79 0.71
N THR A 210 -1.66 -11.33 1.83
CA THR A 210 -0.56 -10.36 1.85
C THR A 210 0.67 -10.87 1.09
N ALA A 211 1.10 -12.11 1.35
CA ALA A 211 2.21 -12.72 0.64
C ALA A 211 1.91 -12.89 -0.87
N LEU A 212 0.70 -13.32 -1.24
CA LEU A 212 0.33 -13.51 -2.64
C LEU A 212 0.22 -12.19 -3.41
N VAL A 213 -0.31 -11.12 -2.79
CA VAL A 213 -0.32 -9.76 -3.37
C VAL A 213 1.10 -9.24 -3.54
N PHE A 214 1.98 -9.46 -2.56
CA PHE A 214 3.39 -9.09 -2.66
C PHE A 214 4.06 -9.68 -3.91
N TYR A 215 3.78 -10.96 -4.21
CA TYR A 215 4.28 -11.65 -5.41
C TYR A 215 3.42 -11.46 -6.67
N ARG A 216 2.42 -10.58 -6.66
CA ARG A 216 1.50 -10.32 -7.78
C ARG A 216 0.79 -11.59 -8.29
N ARG A 217 0.31 -12.42 -7.35
CA ARG A 217 -0.39 -13.70 -7.58
C ARG A 217 -1.88 -13.58 -7.29
N GLU A 218 -2.50 -12.42 -7.53
CA GLU A 218 -3.89 -12.13 -7.17
C GLU A 218 -4.88 -13.11 -7.80
N ARG A 219 -4.59 -13.59 -9.02
CA ARG A 219 -5.38 -14.64 -9.70
C ARG A 219 -5.49 -15.94 -8.90
N TRP A 220 -4.48 -16.28 -8.11
CA TRP A 220 -4.48 -17.48 -7.25
C TRP A 220 -5.43 -17.29 -6.07
N ILE A 221 -5.52 -16.07 -5.55
CA ILE A 221 -6.45 -15.71 -4.48
C ILE A 221 -7.88 -15.88 -4.99
N VAL A 222 -8.21 -15.25 -6.13
CA VAL A 222 -9.55 -15.35 -6.74
C VAL A 222 -9.92 -16.80 -7.01
N ALA A 223 -9.05 -17.57 -7.65
CA ALA A 223 -9.31 -18.97 -7.97
C ALA A 223 -9.55 -19.83 -6.71
N ALA A 224 -8.78 -19.59 -5.65
CA ALA A 224 -8.91 -20.34 -4.40
C ALA A 224 -10.16 -19.96 -3.59
N THR A 225 -10.60 -18.70 -3.64
CA THR A 225 -11.73 -18.22 -2.82
C THR A 225 -13.08 -18.26 -3.55
N ALA A 226 -13.10 -18.27 -4.88
CA ALA A 226 -14.35 -18.25 -5.66
C ALA A 226 -15.34 -19.37 -5.27
N PRO A 227 -14.93 -20.65 -5.09
CA PRO A 227 -15.87 -21.71 -4.69
C PRO A 227 -16.51 -21.45 -3.33
N ALA A 228 -15.73 -20.96 -2.36
CA ALA A 228 -16.23 -20.64 -1.02
C ALA A 228 -17.23 -19.48 -1.06
N VAL A 229 -16.97 -18.46 -1.88
CA VAL A 229 -17.86 -17.31 -2.04
C VAL A 229 -19.18 -17.70 -2.70
N LEU A 230 -19.13 -18.50 -3.76
CA LEU A 230 -20.34 -19.02 -4.40
C LEU A 230 -21.18 -19.85 -3.42
N ALA A 231 -20.53 -20.67 -2.58
CA ALA A 231 -21.22 -21.44 -1.56
C ALA A 231 -21.80 -20.56 -0.44
N GLY A 232 -21.10 -19.49 -0.04
CA GLY A 232 -21.60 -18.50 0.92
C GLY A 232 -22.84 -17.75 0.40
N ILE A 233 -22.81 -17.31 -0.86
CA ILE A 233 -23.98 -16.71 -1.52
C ILE A 233 -25.13 -17.71 -1.59
N ALA A 234 -24.86 -18.95 -2.00
CA ALA A 234 -25.88 -20.00 -2.05
C ALA A 234 -26.49 -20.27 -0.66
N TYR A 235 -25.68 -20.26 0.41
CA TYR A 235 -26.17 -20.35 1.78
C TYR A 235 -27.12 -19.22 2.16
N LEU A 236 -26.82 -17.97 1.76
CA LEU A 236 -27.70 -16.83 2.04
C LEU A 236 -29.06 -16.93 1.33
N ILE A 237 -29.12 -17.62 0.18
CA ILE A 237 -30.35 -17.77 -0.62
C ILE A 237 -31.14 -19.02 -0.22
N ALA A 238 -30.47 -20.17 -0.13
CA ALA A 238 -31.10 -21.48 0.08
C ALA A 238 -31.12 -21.92 1.55
N GLY A 239 -30.48 -21.17 2.44
CA GLY A 239 -30.59 -21.32 3.89
C GLY A 239 -29.64 -22.35 4.52
N PRO A 240 -29.92 -22.76 5.77
CA PRO A 240 -28.96 -23.44 6.66
C PRO A 240 -28.40 -24.77 6.16
N ARG A 241 -29.12 -25.46 5.27
CA ARG A 241 -28.69 -26.77 4.72
C ARG A 241 -27.35 -26.72 4.01
N LEU A 242 -26.98 -25.56 3.46
CA LEU A 242 -25.71 -25.35 2.77
C LEU A 242 -24.57 -24.90 3.70
N GLY A 243 -24.85 -24.67 4.99
CA GLY A 243 -23.89 -24.17 5.96
C GLY A 243 -22.61 -25.00 6.01
N PRO A 244 -22.68 -26.34 6.24
CA PRO A 244 -21.49 -27.19 6.31
C PRO A 244 -20.66 -27.18 5.03
N LEU A 245 -21.30 -27.16 3.86
CA LEU A 245 -20.62 -27.08 2.57
C LEU A 245 -19.87 -25.76 2.43
N ALA A 246 -20.53 -24.64 2.71
CA ALA A 246 -19.94 -23.30 2.63
C ALA A 246 -18.78 -23.14 3.62
N ALA A 247 -18.92 -23.61 4.86
CA ALA A 247 -17.86 -23.60 5.86
C ALA A 247 -16.68 -24.51 5.48
N GLY A 248 -16.95 -25.70 4.93
CA GLY A 248 -15.91 -26.62 4.44
C GLY A 248 -15.13 -26.02 3.26
N LEU A 249 -15.81 -25.39 2.31
CA LEU A 249 -15.17 -24.69 1.20
C LEU A 249 -14.40 -23.47 1.65
N ALA A 250 -14.85 -22.76 2.69
CA ALA A 250 -14.09 -21.68 3.32
C ALA A 250 -12.77 -22.19 3.90
N GLY A 251 -12.82 -23.26 4.69
CA GLY A 251 -11.62 -23.91 5.24
C GLY A 251 -10.65 -24.37 4.14
N LEU A 252 -11.17 -24.96 3.06
CA LEU A 252 -10.37 -25.35 1.90
C LEU A 252 -9.73 -24.14 1.21
N ALA A 253 -10.46 -23.05 1.01
CA ALA A 253 -9.94 -21.83 0.41
C ALA A 253 -8.78 -21.24 1.25
N VAL A 254 -8.92 -21.23 2.58
CA VAL A 254 -7.84 -20.82 3.49
C VAL A 254 -6.63 -21.76 3.35
N ALA A 255 -6.84 -23.08 3.35
CA ALA A 255 -5.75 -24.05 3.20
C ALA A 255 -5.01 -23.91 1.85
N VAL A 256 -5.74 -23.73 0.75
CA VAL A 256 -5.18 -23.58 -0.59
C VAL A 256 -4.43 -22.25 -0.72
N THR A 257 -4.99 -21.14 -0.24
CA THR A 257 -4.30 -19.84 -0.25
C THR A 257 -3.04 -19.86 0.61
N PHE A 258 -3.08 -20.51 1.78
CA PHE A 258 -1.93 -20.71 2.65
C PHE A 258 -0.82 -21.53 1.99
N ALA A 259 -1.17 -22.65 1.37
CA ALA A 259 -0.23 -23.46 0.60
C ALA A 259 0.38 -22.68 -0.58
N ALA A 260 -0.44 -21.92 -1.31
CA ALA A 260 0.01 -21.05 -2.39
C ALA A 260 0.98 -19.96 -1.89
N ALA A 261 0.72 -19.35 -0.74
CA ALA A 261 1.62 -18.37 -0.13
C ALA A 261 2.96 -19.01 0.29
N LEU A 262 2.92 -20.19 0.90
CA LEU A 262 4.13 -20.94 1.29
C LEU A 262 4.96 -21.45 0.10
N THR A 263 4.36 -21.61 -1.07
CA THR A 263 5.07 -21.94 -2.31
C THR A 263 5.63 -20.69 -2.99
N ALA A 264 4.88 -19.59 -3.01
CA ALA A 264 5.32 -18.31 -3.56
C ALA A 264 6.52 -17.71 -2.80
N THR A 265 6.58 -17.91 -1.48
CA THR A 265 7.68 -17.46 -0.62
C THR A 265 8.93 -18.36 -0.68
N ARG A 266 8.94 -19.41 -1.51
CA ARG A 266 10.15 -20.23 -1.72
C ARG A 266 11.10 -19.49 -2.67
N TRP A 267 12.13 -18.87 -2.11
CA TRP A 267 13.22 -18.32 -2.90
C TRP A 267 14.04 -19.44 -3.57
N ARG A 268 14.40 -19.27 -4.85
CA ARG A 268 15.18 -20.24 -5.64
C ARG A 268 16.43 -19.64 -6.32
N GLY A 269 16.78 -18.39 -6.00
CA GLY A 269 17.93 -17.70 -6.60
C GLY A 269 19.22 -17.79 -5.75
N PRO A 270 20.37 -17.35 -6.29
CA PRO A 270 21.65 -17.34 -5.58
C PRO A 270 21.55 -16.51 -4.29
N ALA A 271 22.20 -17.00 -3.23
CA ALA A 271 21.99 -16.56 -1.84
C ALA A 271 22.94 -15.45 -1.37
N MET A 272 23.71 -14.84 -2.26
CA MET A 272 24.71 -13.84 -1.88
C MET A 272 24.02 -12.50 -1.60
N GLU A 273 23.72 -12.25 -0.33
CA GLU A 273 23.11 -11.01 0.14
C GLU A 273 24.09 -10.17 0.97
N PRO A 274 24.00 -8.83 0.88
CA PRO A 274 24.73 -7.95 1.78
C PRO A 274 24.25 -8.09 3.25
N PRO A 275 25.13 -7.88 4.25
CA PRO A 275 24.83 -8.14 5.66
C PRO A 275 23.58 -7.40 6.15
N LEU A 276 22.75 -8.06 6.97
CA LEU A 276 21.41 -7.57 7.37
C LEU A 276 21.45 -6.45 8.40
N TRP A 277 22.42 -6.51 9.32
CA TRP A 277 22.47 -5.65 10.49
C TRP A 277 22.44 -4.14 10.22
N PRO A 278 23.20 -3.59 9.24
CA PRO A 278 23.16 -2.15 8.93
C PRO A 278 21.78 -1.69 8.47
N THR A 279 21.06 -2.55 7.75
CA THR A 279 19.71 -2.26 7.25
C THR A 279 18.71 -2.29 8.39
N VAL A 280 18.73 -3.33 9.23
CA VAL A 280 17.83 -3.44 10.39
C VAL A 280 18.00 -2.26 11.34
N ARG A 281 19.25 -1.88 11.67
CA ARG A 281 19.54 -0.78 12.59
C ARG A 281 18.99 0.57 12.10
N ARG A 282 19.07 0.82 10.79
CA ARG A 282 18.57 2.07 10.18
C ARG A 282 17.03 2.14 10.21
N HIS A 283 16.35 1.01 10.12
CA HIS A 283 14.90 0.94 9.95
C HIS A 283 14.14 0.58 11.24
N ALA A 284 14.85 0.27 12.34
CA ALA A 284 14.25 -0.06 13.62
C ALA A 284 13.29 1.02 14.16
N GLY A 285 13.63 2.31 13.96
CA GLY A 285 12.76 3.43 14.34
C GLY A 285 11.49 3.56 13.47
N GLN A 286 11.58 3.18 12.19
CA GLN A 286 10.46 3.27 11.24
C GLN A 286 9.44 2.12 11.42
N LEU A 287 9.87 0.99 11.99
CA LEU A 287 8.98 -0.12 12.32
C LEU A 287 7.88 0.28 13.29
N GLY A 288 8.21 1.04 14.33
CA GLY A 288 7.22 1.53 15.30
C GLY A 288 6.19 2.46 14.65
N ALA A 289 6.67 3.40 13.82
CA ALA A 289 5.79 4.31 13.08
C ALA A 289 4.87 3.55 12.10
N MET A 290 5.40 2.57 11.36
CA MET A 290 4.60 1.77 10.43
C MET A 290 3.57 0.89 11.15
N ALA A 291 3.97 0.28 12.27
CA ALA A 291 3.04 -0.48 13.11
C ALA A 291 1.92 0.42 13.63
N ALA A 292 2.24 1.65 14.07
CA ALA A 292 1.26 2.64 14.51
C ALA A 292 0.32 3.08 13.39
N VAL A 293 0.84 3.44 12.21
CA VAL A 293 0.02 3.81 11.04
C VAL A 293 -0.90 2.66 10.62
N THR A 294 -0.38 1.43 10.57
CA THR A 294 -1.17 0.25 10.22
C THR A 294 -2.24 -0.02 11.29
N ALA A 295 -1.90 0.13 12.57
CA ALA A 295 -2.81 -0.01 13.70
C ALA A 295 -3.96 1.01 13.66
N LEU A 296 -3.64 2.28 13.41
CA LEU A 296 -4.63 3.36 13.28
C LEU A 296 -5.52 3.13 12.05
N THR A 297 -4.94 2.71 10.93
CA THR A 297 -5.70 2.38 9.72
C THR A 297 -6.66 1.21 9.96
N ALA A 298 -6.17 0.14 10.58
CA ALA A 298 -6.99 -1.00 10.95
C ALA A 298 -8.09 -0.61 11.94
N ALA A 299 -7.78 0.22 12.94
CA ALA A 299 -8.77 0.74 13.88
C ALA A 299 -9.85 1.58 13.17
N TYR A 300 -9.46 2.46 12.26
CA TYR A 300 -10.37 3.28 11.46
C TYR A 300 -11.36 2.43 10.65
N PHE A 301 -10.89 1.37 9.99
CA PHE A 301 -11.77 0.48 9.21
C PHE A 301 -12.68 -0.40 10.07
N LEU A 302 -12.29 -0.68 11.31
CA LEU A 302 -13.10 -1.46 12.26
C LEU A 302 -14.03 -0.56 13.08
N LEU A 303 -13.80 0.75 13.11
CA LEU A 303 -14.60 1.72 13.86
C LEU A 303 -16.11 1.69 13.53
N PRO A 304 -16.54 1.56 12.26
CA PRO A 304 -17.96 1.43 11.95
C PRO A 304 -18.61 0.21 12.58
N GLN A 305 -17.84 -0.82 12.95
CA GLN A 305 -18.35 -2.04 13.60
C GLN A 305 -18.48 -1.90 15.13
N ALA A 306 -18.10 -0.75 15.71
CA ALA A 306 -18.19 -0.51 17.14
C ALA A 306 -19.64 -0.58 17.69
N HIS A 307 -20.65 -0.34 16.85
CA HIS A 307 -22.06 -0.50 17.21
C HIS A 307 -22.46 -1.96 17.50
N LEU A 308 -21.66 -2.93 17.04
CA LEU A 308 -21.86 -4.36 17.29
C LEU A 308 -21.23 -4.82 18.60
N LEU A 309 -20.47 -3.94 19.28
CA LEU A 309 -19.92 -4.24 20.59
C LEU A 309 -21.01 -4.10 21.66
N PRO A 310 -20.98 -4.93 22.72
CA PRO A 310 -21.88 -4.76 23.85
C PRO A 310 -21.68 -3.37 24.47
N ALA A 311 -22.76 -2.79 25.04
CA ALA A 311 -22.84 -1.38 25.44
C ALA A 311 -21.71 -0.92 26.38
N ASN A 312 -21.15 -1.83 27.18
CA ASN A 312 -20.01 -1.58 28.07
C ASN A 312 -18.69 -1.34 27.33
N ALA A 313 -18.47 -1.95 26.16
CA ALA A 313 -17.28 -1.77 25.33
C ALA A 313 -17.39 -0.56 24.40
N ALA A 314 -18.60 -0.21 23.95
CA ALA A 314 -18.85 1.00 23.16
C ALA A 314 -18.55 2.29 23.97
N VAL A 315 -18.85 2.29 25.28
CA VAL A 315 -18.54 3.42 26.17
C VAL A 315 -17.03 3.65 26.31
N ALA A 316 -16.21 2.59 26.34
CA ALA A 316 -14.75 2.73 26.40
C ALA A 316 -14.14 3.32 25.11
N LEU A 317 -14.72 3.01 23.95
CA LEU A 317 -14.31 3.62 22.67
C LEU A 317 -14.83 5.05 22.51
N GLY A 318 -15.98 5.40 23.08
CA GLY A 318 -16.51 6.76 23.08
C GLY A 318 -15.74 7.77 23.95
N VAL A 319 -14.84 7.29 24.82
CA VAL A 319 -14.01 8.13 25.71
C VAL A 319 -12.61 8.40 25.12
N LEU A 320 -12.22 7.70 24.04
CA LEU A 320 -10.97 8.00 23.34
C LEU A 320 -11.16 9.28 22.50
N PRO A 321 -10.37 10.35 22.74
CA PRO A 321 -10.41 11.53 21.91
C PRO A 321 -9.86 11.15 20.53
N ILE A 322 -10.70 11.30 19.51
CA ILE A 322 -10.33 11.26 18.09
C ILE A 322 -9.52 12.53 17.78
#